data_AF-A0A4Q3CWV3-F1
#
_entry.id   AF-A0A4Q3CWV3-F1
#
_cell.length_a   1.000
_cell.length_b   1.000
_cell.length_c   1.000
_cell.angle_alpha   90.00
_cell.angle_beta   90.00
_cell.angle_gamma   90.00
#
_symmetry.space_group_name_H-M   'P 1'
#
loop_
_entity.id
_entity.type
_entity.pdbx_description
1 polymer ?
#
loop_
_entity_poly.entity_id
_entity_poly.type
_entity_poly.pdbx_seq_one_letter_code
_entity_poly.pdbx_strand_id
1 'polypeptide(L)'
;MRIATDPMHQFQVSKLLDLQVGGYDISFTNSALFMVAGVLLLIAFLAFATSKMGTVPNRVQSLAEIWYSFIAGIVKDVNHAPGKPFIPLVFSLFSFIFIANMLGMFPYWFTTTSHIAVTGFMAIFTIGLVIIVGLMKKGLGFFKIFVPSGVPFVLLLIVTPIEIISFLSRP
;
A
#
# COMPACT_ATOMS: atom_id res chain seq x y z
N MET A 1 30.80 -4.08 29.67
CA MET A 1 29.85 -4.93 28.93
C MET A 1 29.81 -4.40 27.50
N ARG A 2 30.47 -5.07 26.55
CA ARG A 2 30.57 -4.58 25.17
C ARG A 2 29.19 -4.69 24.54
N ILE A 3 28.58 -3.55 24.20
CA ILE A 3 27.45 -3.49 23.27
C ILE A 3 27.99 -4.07 21.98
N ALA A 4 27.72 -5.36 21.74
CA ALA A 4 27.84 -5.89 20.40
C ALA A 4 26.89 -5.04 19.56
N THR A 5 27.42 -4.37 18.54
CA THR A 5 26.64 -3.66 17.54
C THR A 5 25.87 -4.70 16.75
N ASP A 6 24.79 -5.22 17.34
CA ASP A 6 23.88 -6.14 16.68
C ASP A 6 23.15 -5.35 15.59
N PRO A 7 23.40 -5.62 14.30
CA PRO A 7 22.74 -4.91 13.20
C PRO A 7 21.23 -5.12 13.21
N MET A 8 20.72 -6.13 13.94
CA MET A 8 19.28 -6.39 14.07
C MET A 8 18.58 -5.50 15.10
N HIS A 9 19.32 -4.83 15.98
CA HIS A 9 18.73 -3.95 17.00
C HIS A 9 17.87 -2.83 16.39
N GLN A 10 18.23 -2.32 15.22
CA GLN A 10 17.48 -1.25 14.54
C GLN A 10 16.07 -1.67 14.08
N PHE A 11 15.80 -2.97 13.95
CA PHE A 11 14.50 -3.52 13.53
C PHE A 11 13.68 -4.04 14.72
N GLN A 12 14.16 -3.87 15.95
CA GLN A 12 13.42 -4.34 17.13
C GLN A 12 12.22 -3.43 17.41
N VAL A 13 11.06 -4.06 17.52
CA VAL A 13 9.82 -3.36 17.89
C VAL A 13 9.76 -3.27 19.41
N SER A 14 9.86 -2.05 19.93
CA SER A 14 9.73 -1.76 21.35
C SER A 14 8.37 -1.14 21.64
N LYS A 15 7.79 -1.49 22.79
CA LYS A 15 6.58 -0.87 23.30
C LYS A 15 6.93 0.44 23.96
N LEU A 16 6.24 1.50 23.57
CA LEU A 16 6.38 2.84 24.15
C LEU A 16 5.29 3.09 25.19
N LEU A 17 4.07 2.64 24.91
CA LEU A 17 2.94 2.72 25.83
C LEU A 17 2.28 1.36 25.92
N ASP A 18 2.32 0.77 27.10
CA ASP A 18 1.67 -0.51 27.36
C ASP A 18 0.17 -0.30 27.56
N LEU A 19 -0.63 -0.77 26.60
CA LEU A 19 -2.08 -0.69 26.63
C LEU A 19 -2.65 -2.10 26.49
N GLN A 20 -3.18 -2.62 27.57
CA GLN A 20 -3.83 -3.93 27.59
C GLN A 20 -5.33 -3.73 27.74
N VAL A 21 -6.09 -4.12 26.71
CA VAL A 21 -7.56 -4.01 26.71
C VAL A 21 -8.13 -5.40 26.49
N GLY A 22 -8.89 -5.90 27.48
CA GLY A 22 -9.60 -7.17 27.36
C GLY A 22 -8.71 -8.40 27.13
N GLY A 23 -7.45 -8.37 27.59
CA GLY A 23 -6.49 -9.47 27.39
C GLY A 23 -5.72 -9.41 26.06
N TYR A 24 -6.01 -8.43 25.19
CA TYR A 24 -5.24 -8.17 23.99
C TYR A 24 -4.23 -7.04 24.23
N ASP A 25 -3.03 -7.23 23.67
CA ASP A 25 -1.92 -6.29 23.73
C ASP A 25 -2.05 -5.26 22.59
N ILE A 26 -2.58 -4.08 22.90
CA ILE A 26 -2.77 -2.95 21.97
C ILE A 26 -1.71 -1.88 22.25
N SER A 27 -0.53 -2.31 22.69
CA SER A 27 0.54 -1.39 23.07
C SER A 27 1.00 -0.56 21.87
N PHE A 28 1.20 0.73 22.11
CA PHE A 28 1.73 1.63 21.10
C PHE A 28 3.24 1.41 20.98
N THR A 29 3.71 1.06 19.80
CA THR A 29 5.11 0.70 19.54
C THR A 29 5.86 1.81 18.81
N ASN A 30 7.20 1.72 18.80
CA ASN A 30 8.04 2.56 17.95
C ASN A 30 7.61 2.49 16.46
N SER A 31 7.34 1.29 15.95
CA SER A 31 6.82 1.05 14.60
C SER A 31 5.53 1.85 14.35
N ALA A 32 4.55 1.76 15.27
CA ALA A 32 3.32 2.54 15.18
C ALA A 32 3.56 4.06 15.20
N LEU A 33 4.47 4.53 16.07
CA LEU A 33 4.85 5.94 16.16
C LEU A 33 5.40 6.46 14.84
N PHE A 34 6.37 5.76 14.24
CA PHE A 34 7.01 6.20 13.01
C PHE A 34 6.09 6.10 11.79
N MET A 35 5.13 5.15 11.76
CA MET A 35 4.08 5.14 10.74
C MET A 35 3.16 6.36 10.86
N VAL A 36 2.68 6.65 12.07
CA VAL A 36 1.81 7.81 12.32
C VAL A 36 2.55 9.10 11.97
N ALA A 37 3.81 9.24 12.39
CA ALA A 37 4.65 10.38 12.04
C ALA A 37 4.82 10.52 10.53
N GLY A 38 5.13 9.42 9.81
CA GLY A 38 5.27 9.44 8.35
C GLY A 38 3.98 9.83 7.62
N VAL A 39 2.83 9.33 8.07
CA VAL A 39 1.52 9.70 7.52
C VAL A 39 1.19 11.17 7.80
N LEU A 40 1.42 11.65 9.02
CA LEU A 40 1.20 13.05 9.38
C LEU A 40 2.11 13.98 8.56
N LEU A 41 3.37 13.61 8.35
CA LEU A 41 4.29 14.35 7.49
C LEU A 41 3.81 14.39 6.04
N LEU A 42 3.33 13.27 5.50
CA LEU A 42 2.76 13.22 4.15
C LEU A 42 1.52 14.12 4.03
N ILE A 43 0.60 14.03 4.99
CA ILE A 43 -0.61 14.87 5.02
C ILE A 43 -0.23 16.35 5.15
N ALA A 44 0.69 16.69 6.05
CA ALA A 44 1.16 18.06 6.23
C ALA A 44 1.83 18.60 4.95
N PHE A 45 2.66 17.81 4.29
CA PHE A 45 3.27 18.18 3.01
C PHE A 45 2.22 18.43 1.92
N LEU A 46 1.27 17.51 1.74
CA LEU A 46 0.22 17.66 0.73
C LEU A 46 -0.73 18.84 1.04
N ALA A 47 -1.11 19.02 2.31
CA ALA A 47 -1.93 20.13 2.75
C ALA A 47 -1.21 21.47 2.54
N PHE A 48 0.08 21.54 2.87
CA PHE A 48 0.89 22.73 2.62
C PHE A 48 1.00 23.01 1.11
N ALA A 49 1.30 22.00 0.30
CA ALA A 49 1.44 22.13 -1.15
C ALA A 49 0.15 22.59 -1.84
N THR A 50 -1.02 22.24 -1.28
CA THR A 50 -2.35 22.57 -1.83
C THR A 50 -3.04 23.76 -1.16
N SER A 51 -2.49 24.28 -0.05
CA SER A 51 -3.11 25.35 0.76
C SER A 51 -3.33 26.67 0.02
N LYS A 52 -2.51 26.97 -0.99
CA LYS A 52 -2.59 28.21 -1.80
C LYS A 52 -2.52 27.87 -3.28
N MET A 53 -3.44 27.03 -3.75
CA MET A 53 -3.52 26.68 -5.16
C MET A 53 -3.83 27.92 -6.01
N GLY A 54 -2.83 28.37 -6.75
CA GLY A 54 -2.96 29.41 -7.77
C GLY A 54 -3.17 28.79 -9.15
N THR A 55 -3.73 29.58 -10.08
CA THR A 55 -3.82 29.21 -11.51
C THR A 55 -2.43 29.09 -12.15
N VAL A 56 -1.46 29.86 -11.67
CA VAL A 56 -0.03 29.67 -11.95
C VAL A 56 0.57 28.94 -10.75
N PRO A 57 1.01 27.67 -10.91
CA PRO A 57 1.46 26.87 -9.79
C PRO A 57 2.81 27.35 -9.26
N ASN A 58 2.94 27.41 -7.93
CA ASN A 58 4.23 27.62 -7.29
C ASN A 58 5.06 26.31 -7.31
N ARG A 59 6.36 26.37 -7.01
CA ARG A 59 7.26 25.20 -7.08
C ARG A 59 6.78 23.99 -6.25
N VAL A 60 6.20 24.22 -5.07
CA VAL A 60 5.74 23.16 -4.17
C VAL A 60 4.43 22.55 -4.68
N GLN A 61 3.52 23.39 -5.17
CA GLN A 61 2.30 22.96 -5.86
C GLN A 61 2.64 22.13 -7.10
N SER A 62 3.60 22.57 -7.94
CA SER A 62 4.04 21.81 -9.12
C SER A 62 4.57 20.42 -8.76
N LEU A 63 5.30 20.30 -7.64
CA LEU A 63 5.78 19.00 -7.18
C LEU A 63 4.61 18.06 -6.83
N ALA A 64 3.61 18.56 -6.10
CA ALA A 64 2.42 17.78 -5.76
C ALA A 64 1.56 17.43 -7.00
N GLU A 65 1.45 18.34 -7.96
CA GLU A 65 0.73 18.11 -9.21
C GLU A 65 1.43 17.08 -10.10
N ILE A 66 2.77 17.12 -10.19
CA ILE A 66 3.57 16.10 -10.88
C ILE A 66 3.39 14.75 -10.19
N TRP A 67 3.47 14.73 -8.86
CA TRP A 67 3.28 13.52 -8.06
C TRP A 67 1.91 12.86 -8.32
N TYR A 68 0.85 13.66 -8.27
CA TYR A 68 -0.51 13.18 -8.53
C TYR A 68 -0.72 12.76 -9.99
N SER A 69 -0.27 13.57 -10.95
CA SER A 69 -0.45 13.29 -12.38
C SER A 69 0.32 12.05 -12.84
N PHE A 70 1.50 11.79 -12.27
CA PHE A 70 2.26 10.55 -12.50
C PHE A 70 1.45 9.32 -12.09
N ILE A 71 0.95 9.29 -10.85
CA ILE A 71 0.19 8.14 -10.34
C ILE A 71 -1.14 7.99 -11.09
N ALA A 72 -1.84 9.10 -11.32
CA ALA A 72 -3.08 9.10 -12.08
C ALA A 72 -2.87 8.66 -13.54
N GLY A 73 -1.72 8.97 -14.13
CA GLY A 73 -1.30 8.50 -15.46
C GLY A 73 -1.19 6.99 -15.49
N ILE A 74 -0.41 6.39 -14.58
CA ILE A 74 -0.26 4.93 -14.47
C ILE A 74 -1.62 4.23 -14.34
N VAL A 75 -2.50 4.75 -13.47
CA VAL A 75 -3.83 4.14 -13.28
C VAL A 75 -4.70 4.23 -14.53
N LYS A 76 -4.60 5.32 -15.30
CA LYS A 76 -5.33 5.49 -16.56
C LYS A 76 -4.76 4.62 -17.68
N ASP A 77 -3.46 4.44 -17.74
CA ASP A 77 -2.80 3.61 -18.76
C ASP A 77 -3.17 2.14 -18.58
N VAL A 78 -3.30 1.68 -17.32
CA VAL A 78 -3.77 0.32 -17.00
C VAL A 78 -5.28 0.16 -17.22
N ASN A 79 -6.07 1.20 -16.96
CA ASN A 79 -7.53 1.19 -17.09
C ASN A 79 -8.01 2.19 -18.15
N HIS A 80 -8.15 1.74 -19.40
CA HIS A 80 -8.66 2.55 -20.52
C HIS A 80 -10.07 3.17 -20.29
N ALA A 81 -10.82 2.75 -19.26
CA ALA A 81 -12.04 3.37 -18.72
C ALA A 81 -12.31 2.88 -17.26
N PRO A 82 -13.38 3.34 -16.59
CA PRO A 82 -13.31 4.26 -15.46
C PRO A 82 -12.32 3.83 -14.35
N GLY A 83 -11.03 4.11 -14.53
CA GLY A 83 -10.01 3.97 -13.48
C GLY A 83 -10.07 5.05 -12.39
N LYS A 84 -10.89 6.09 -12.58
CA LYS A 84 -11.06 7.24 -11.67
C LYS A 84 -11.30 6.88 -10.18
N PRO A 85 -12.17 5.91 -9.81
CA PRO A 85 -12.46 5.65 -8.40
C PRO A 85 -11.30 4.99 -7.65
N PHE A 86 -10.34 4.36 -8.34
CA PHE A 86 -9.20 3.71 -7.70
C PHE A 86 -7.97 4.61 -7.58
N ILE A 87 -7.96 5.77 -8.25
CA ILE A 87 -6.86 6.73 -8.17
C ILE A 87 -6.53 7.11 -6.71
N PRO A 88 -7.51 7.46 -5.84
CA PRO A 88 -7.20 7.84 -4.46
C PRO A 88 -6.51 6.72 -3.67
N LEU A 89 -6.95 5.47 -3.86
CA LEU A 89 -6.37 4.30 -3.19
C LEU A 89 -4.93 4.03 -3.65
N VAL A 90 -4.72 4.01 -4.97
CA VAL A 90 -3.37 3.77 -5.51
C VAL A 90 -2.44 4.91 -5.10
N PHE A 91 -2.93 6.15 -5.14
CA PHE A 91 -2.21 7.32 -4.65
C PHE A 91 -1.83 7.21 -3.18
N SER A 92 -2.75 6.80 -2.30
CA SER A 92 -2.48 6.66 -0.87
C SER A 92 -1.47 5.56 -0.59
N LEU A 93 -1.63 4.38 -1.20
CA LEU A 93 -0.72 3.25 -1.01
C LEU A 93 0.69 3.58 -1.52
N PHE A 94 0.78 4.11 -2.73
CA PHE A 94 2.06 4.50 -3.32
C PHE A 94 2.75 5.58 -2.47
N SER A 95 2.03 6.64 -2.10
CA SER A 95 2.62 7.75 -1.33
C SER A 95 3.04 7.30 0.07
N PHE A 96 2.26 6.46 0.73
CA PHE A 96 2.63 5.88 2.02
C PHE A 96 3.90 5.03 1.92
N ILE A 97 3.94 4.07 1.00
CA ILE A 97 5.09 3.17 0.81
C ILE A 97 6.33 3.99 0.44
N PHE A 98 6.20 4.94 -0.46
CA PHE A 98 7.29 5.82 -0.87
C PHE A 98 7.85 6.61 0.32
N ILE A 99 7.00 7.30 1.07
CA ILE A 99 7.45 8.09 2.23
C ILE A 99 8.02 7.21 3.33
N ALA A 100 7.41 6.07 3.63
CA ALA A 100 7.93 5.13 4.63
C ALA A 100 9.32 4.62 4.25
N ASN A 101 9.55 4.32 2.97
CA ASN A 101 10.86 3.89 2.47
C ASN A 101 11.89 5.03 2.46
N MET A 102 11.50 6.23 2.05
CA MET A 102 12.38 7.41 2.07
C MET A 102 12.77 7.80 3.49
N LEU A 103 11.81 7.81 4.42
CA LEU A 103 12.07 8.07 5.82
C LEU A 103 12.94 6.98 6.44
N GLY A 104 12.74 5.71 6.07
CA GLY A 104 13.59 4.59 6.52
C GLY A 104 15.05 4.69 6.10
N MET A 105 15.42 5.56 5.14
CA MET A 105 16.82 5.84 4.81
C MET A 105 17.47 6.86 5.75
N PHE A 106 16.69 7.62 6.52
CA PHE A 106 17.24 8.56 7.49
C PHE A 106 17.82 7.81 8.69
N PRO A 107 19.03 8.16 9.15
CA PRO A 107 19.57 7.62 10.39
C PRO A 107 18.59 7.81 11.54
N TYR A 108 18.43 6.79 12.38
CA TYR A 108 17.52 6.76 13.54
C TYR A 108 16.02 6.68 13.24
N TRP A 109 15.58 6.72 11.97
CA TRP A 109 14.18 6.46 11.63
C TRP A 109 13.92 4.96 11.52
N PHE A 110 12.81 4.50 12.10
CA PHE A 110 12.46 3.07 12.06
C PHE A 110 11.88 2.67 10.70
N THR A 111 12.40 1.59 10.13
CA THR A 111 12.01 1.06 8.81
C THR A 111 10.77 0.18 8.90
N THR A 112 9.60 0.80 9.01
CA THR A 112 8.32 0.08 9.18
C THR A 112 7.97 -0.89 8.05
N THR A 113 8.43 -0.63 6.82
CA THR A 113 8.22 -1.51 5.66
C THR A 113 9.08 -2.76 5.68
N SER A 114 10.10 -2.86 6.56
CA SER A 114 10.90 -4.08 6.73
C SER A 114 10.14 -5.19 7.47
N HIS A 115 9.01 -4.88 8.11
CA HIS A 115 8.18 -5.87 8.78
C HIS A 115 7.11 -6.43 7.85
N ILE A 116 7.10 -7.76 7.70
CA ILE A 116 6.11 -8.48 6.89
C ILE A 116 4.67 -8.23 7.35
N ALA A 117 4.46 -7.91 8.62
CA ALA A 117 3.13 -7.58 9.13
C ALA A 117 2.54 -6.34 8.42
N VAL A 118 3.36 -5.33 8.13
CA VAL A 118 2.91 -4.08 7.49
C VAL A 118 2.69 -4.29 6.00
N THR A 119 3.66 -4.87 5.30
CA THR A 119 3.56 -5.13 3.85
C THR A 119 2.52 -6.20 3.53
N GLY A 120 2.48 -7.27 4.31
CA GLY A 120 1.47 -8.33 4.21
C GLY A 120 0.05 -7.83 4.48
N PHE A 121 -0.14 -6.91 5.43
CA PHE A 121 -1.45 -6.28 5.63
C PHE A 121 -1.90 -5.50 4.40
N MET A 122 -1.02 -4.68 3.81
CA MET A 122 -1.34 -3.95 2.57
C MET A 122 -1.65 -4.90 1.41
N ALA A 123 -0.88 -5.98 1.26
CA ALA A 123 -1.11 -7.02 0.25
C ALA A 123 -2.50 -7.66 0.42
N ILE A 124 -2.83 -8.15 1.62
CA ILE A 124 -4.14 -8.75 1.93
C ILE A 124 -5.28 -7.75 1.73
N PHE A 125 -5.11 -6.51 2.18
CA PHE A 125 -6.10 -5.45 2.00
C PHE A 125 -6.38 -5.18 0.52
N THR A 126 -5.33 -5.04 -0.30
CA THR A 126 -5.48 -4.78 -1.73
C THR A 126 -6.13 -5.92 -2.50
N ILE A 127 -5.71 -7.18 -2.29
CA ILE A 127 -6.36 -8.31 -2.95
C ILE A 127 -7.79 -8.52 -2.45
N GLY A 128 -8.04 -8.33 -1.16
CA GLY A 128 -9.37 -8.38 -0.58
C GLY A 128 -10.30 -7.37 -1.25
N LEU A 129 -9.83 -6.13 -1.45
CA LEU A 129 -10.59 -5.12 -2.16
C LEU A 129 -10.88 -5.51 -3.62
N VAL A 130 -9.91 -6.07 -4.35
CA VAL A 130 -10.10 -6.55 -5.72
C VAL A 130 -11.19 -7.62 -5.79
N ILE A 131 -11.17 -8.59 -4.86
CA ILE A 131 -12.18 -9.65 -4.78
C ILE A 131 -13.55 -9.05 -4.46
N ILE A 132 -13.65 -8.20 -3.44
CA ILE A 132 -14.92 -7.58 -3.03
C ILE A 132 -15.52 -6.77 -4.19
N VAL A 133 -14.74 -5.85 -4.78
CA VAL A 133 -15.24 -5.00 -5.88
C VAL A 133 -15.54 -5.84 -7.13
N GLY A 134 -14.75 -6.87 -7.40
CA GLY A 134 -14.98 -7.82 -8.49
C GLY A 134 -16.31 -8.56 -8.35
N LEU A 135 -16.59 -9.09 -7.17
CA LEU A 135 -17.85 -9.75 -6.84
C LEU A 135 -19.03 -8.77 -6.85
N MET A 136 -18.87 -7.55 -6.34
CA MET A 136 -19.95 -6.55 -6.36
C MET A 136 -20.33 -6.13 -7.79
N LYS A 137 -19.34 -5.97 -8.68
CA LYS A 137 -19.59 -5.50 -10.06
C LYS A 137 -20.01 -6.60 -11.02
N LYS A 138 -19.53 -7.85 -10.83
CA LYS A 138 -19.75 -8.96 -11.79
C LYS A 138 -20.47 -10.17 -11.19
N GLY A 139 -20.76 -10.18 -9.88
CA GLY A 139 -21.34 -11.33 -9.18
C GLY A 139 -20.51 -12.59 -9.37
N LEU A 140 -21.19 -13.72 -9.59
CA LEU A 140 -20.54 -14.99 -9.93
C LEU A 140 -19.78 -14.95 -11.27
N GLY A 141 -20.05 -13.94 -12.11
CA GLY A 141 -19.29 -13.69 -13.34
C GLY A 141 -17.84 -13.25 -13.09
N PHE A 142 -17.48 -12.89 -11.86
CA PHE A 142 -16.09 -12.62 -11.47
C PHE A 142 -15.19 -13.84 -11.70
N PHE A 143 -15.65 -15.05 -11.36
CA PHE A 143 -14.84 -16.27 -11.48
C PHE A 143 -14.45 -16.63 -12.91
N LYS A 144 -15.07 -16.00 -13.92
CA LYS A 144 -14.64 -16.13 -15.32
C LYS A 144 -13.22 -15.62 -15.56
N ILE A 145 -12.64 -14.81 -14.67
CA ILE A 145 -11.23 -14.42 -14.78
C ILE A 145 -10.27 -15.63 -14.70
N PHE A 146 -10.68 -16.71 -14.04
CA PHE A 146 -9.88 -17.95 -13.90
C PHE A 146 -10.06 -18.93 -15.07
N VAL A 147 -10.95 -18.61 -16.01
CA VAL A 147 -11.29 -19.47 -17.15
C VAL A 147 -11.00 -18.70 -18.44
N PRO A 148 -9.81 -18.89 -19.05
CA PRO A 148 -9.46 -18.16 -20.27
C PRO A 148 -10.36 -18.57 -21.43
N SER A 149 -10.83 -17.57 -22.19
CA SER A 149 -11.65 -17.79 -23.40
C SER A 149 -10.80 -18.27 -24.57
N GLY A 150 -11.27 -19.28 -25.31
CA GLY A 150 -10.62 -19.78 -26.53
C GLY A 150 -9.70 -20.99 -26.33
N VAL A 151 -9.66 -21.56 -25.11
CA VAL A 151 -8.86 -22.75 -24.79
C VAL A 151 -9.73 -24.02 -24.86
N PRO A 152 -9.25 -25.12 -25.47
CA PRO A 152 -9.97 -26.40 -25.49
C PRO A 152 -10.29 -26.92 -24.08
N PHE A 153 -11.43 -27.59 -23.91
CA PHE A 153 -11.94 -28.03 -22.61
C PHE A 153 -10.94 -28.86 -21.78
N VAL A 154 -10.15 -29.73 -22.44
CA VAL A 154 -9.14 -30.55 -21.77
C VAL A 154 -8.04 -29.70 -21.13
N LEU A 155 -7.64 -28.60 -21.77
CA LEU A 155 -6.61 -27.70 -21.25
C LEU A 155 -7.16 -26.82 -20.11
N LEU A 156 -8.45 -26.47 -20.13
CA LEU A 156 -9.07 -25.70 -19.05
C LEU A 156 -8.94 -26.39 -17.69
N LEU A 157 -8.97 -27.73 -17.66
CA LEU A 157 -8.79 -28.51 -16.43
C LEU A 157 -7.43 -28.23 -15.75
N ILE A 158 -6.38 -27.94 -16.54
CA ILE A 158 -5.03 -27.66 -16.03
C ILE A 158 -4.82 -26.15 -15.82
N VAL A 159 -5.29 -25.32 -16.76
CA VAL A 159 -5.03 -23.89 -16.75
C VAL A 159 -5.77 -23.18 -15.62
N THR A 160 -7.00 -23.58 -15.31
CA THR A 160 -7.80 -22.92 -14.25
C THR A 160 -7.17 -23.05 -12.86
N PRO A 161 -6.71 -24.23 -12.38
CA PRO A 161 -5.98 -24.34 -11.12
C PRO A 161 -4.69 -23.48 -11.08
N ILE A 162 -3.94 -23.44 -12.18
CA ILE A 162 -2.72 -22.61 -12.27
C ILE A 162 -3.07 -21.13 -12.15
N GLU A 163 -4.14 -20.67 -12.81
CA GLU A 163 -4.58 -19.27 -12.73
C GLU A 163 -5.07 -18.90 -11.32
N ILE A 164 -5.74 -19.83 -10.62
CA ILE A 164 -6.13 -19.63 -9.21
C ILE A 164 -4.89 -19.47 -8.33
N ILE A 165 -3.90 -20.36 -8.49
CA ILE A 165 -2.64 -20.27 -7.73
C ILE A 165 -1.91 -18.97 -8.06
N SER A 166 -1.81 -18.62 -9.35
CA SER A 166 -1.17 -17.39 -9.81
C SER A 166 -1.86 -16.16 -9.25
N PHE A 167 -3.19 -16.14 -9.19
CA PHE A 167 -3.94 -15.04 -8.61
C PHE A 167 -3.71 -14.90 -7.10
N LEU A 168 -3.68 -16.02 -6.38
CA LEU A 168 -3.40 -16.05 -4.94
C LEU A 168 -1.94 -15.73 -4.59
N SER A 169 -1.01 -15.85 -5.54
CA SER A 169 0.39 -15.46 -5.36
C SER A 169 0.71 -14.01 -5.73
N ARG A 170 -0.28 -13.23 -6.21
CA ARG A 170 -0.11 -11.80 -6.51
C ARG A 170 0.10 -10.91 -5.27
N PRO A 171 -0.53 -11.16 -4.11
CA PRO A 171 -0.24 -10.46 -2.86
C PRO A 171 1.13 -10.83 -2.31
#